data_AF-A0A9R1JJT2-F1
#
_entry.id   AF-A0A9R1JJT2-F1
#
_cell.length_a   1.000
_cell.length_b   1.000
_cell.length_c   1.000
_cell.angle_alpha   90.00
_cell.angle_beta   90.00
_cell.angle_gamma   90.00
#
_symmetry.space_group_name_H-M   'P 1'
#
loop_
_entity.id
_entity.type
_entity.pdbx_description
1 polymer ?
#
loop_
_entity_poly.entity_id
_entity_poly.type
_entity_poly.pdbx_seq_one_letter_code
_entity_poly.pdbx_strand_id
1 'polypeptide(L)'
;MDNSSALQCPYSICYYVLLHQRYISLVPFAMLCLMHVTLFLTGYVIYSAGWLGNDPLTVVIGESDPYVHISGREISHLHVATVLMTVIMIIAFLSSIAIVRRILIATPVLKVAAKVIGEVQALIVFPVVPYFILAIFYMFWFSATLHLFSSGQVVRNDCSTDCCSYDLKLGKVNCDNCCGYSIHYTPHIGIAILFHLFGCYWATQFFMACSATVVAGSVASYYWARGEISHDIPFVSVVSSLKRLMRYNLGSAAIGSLVVSAVEWVRFILECLRRKLKLVGSAGESCFGKVSSSSSQCCRGCIDWTLMSVNRNAYIMIAITGKGFFKASVLATGLIMNNILRIGKVNVIGDVILFLGKLCVSLFCALFAFLMLDTHKYKSAHNKISSPLVPVLVTWGLGYTVAKLFFAVVEMSIDTIILSFCQDAEEHQGTAQYAPPLLMETLDEQGELQRLTQGP
;
A
#
# COMPACT_ATOMS: atom_id res chain seq x y z
N MET A 1 -12.84 -21.94 38.08
CA MET A 1 -12.34 -20.85 37.21
C MET A 1 -11.70 -21.52 36.01
N ASP A 2 -12.40 -21.44 34.89
CA ASP A 2 -12.31 -22.33 33.73
C ASP A 2 -11.00 -22.19 32.95
N ASN A 3 -10.33 -23.33 32.74
CA ASN A 3 -9.20 -23.48 31.82
C ASN A 3 -9.66 -23.80 30.38
N SER A 4 -10.97 -23.76 30.10
CA SER A 4 -11.55 -24.10 28.80
C SER A 4 -11.53 -22.95 27.78
N SER A 5 -11.26 -21.71 28.20
CA SER A 5 -11.25 -20.55 27.29
C SER A 5 -9.97 -20.40 26.46
N ALA A 6 -8.85 -20.99 26.89
CA ALA A 6 -7.57 -20.91 26.17
C ALA A 6 -7.46 -21.92 25.00
N LEU A 7 -8.15 -23.06 25.09
CA LEU A 7 -8.21 -24.06 24.02
C LEU A 7 -9.28 -23.76 22.96
N GLN A 8 -10.30 -22.94 23.25
CA GLN A 8 -11.36 -22.61 22.28
C GLN A 8 -10.86 -21.70 21.13
N CYS A 9 -9.83 -20.88 21.38
CA CYS A 9 -9.30 -19.91 20.43
C CYS A 9 -8.64 -20.53 19.18
N PRO A 10 -7.76 -21.55 19.26
CA PRO A 10 -7.16 -22.18 18.08
C PRO A 10 -8.18 -22.95 17.22
N TYR A 11 -9.19 -23.59 17.80
CA TYR A 11 -10.22 -24.30 17.01
C TYR A 11 -11.13 -23.36 16.23
N SER A 12 -11.47 -22.19 16.80
CA SER A 12 -12.25 -21.18 16.09
C SER A 12 -11.47 -20.61 14.90
N ILE A 13 -10.19 -20.28 15.09
CA ILE A 13 -9.32 -19.78 14.01
C ILE A 13 -9.11 -20.86 12.94
N CYS A 14 -8.83 -22.11 13.31
CA CYS A 14 -8.74 -23.22 12.36
C CYS A 14 -10.04 -23.45 11.59
N TYR A 15 -11.20 -23.37 12.25
CA TYR A 15 -12.50 -23.49 11.60
C TYR A 15 -12.74 -22.36 10.59
N TYR A 16 -12.44 -21.10 10.94
CA TYR A 16 -12.52 -19.97 10.02
C TYR A 16 -11.54 -20.08 8.85
N VAL A 17 -10.33 -20.59 9.09
CA VAL A 17 -9.33 -20.84 8.03
C VAL A 17 -9.80 -21.93 7.07
N LEU A 18 -10.35 -23.04 7.58
CA LEU A 18 -10.89 -24.13 6.76
C LEU A 18 -12.14 -23.69 5.97
N LEU A 19 -13.02 -22.89 6.60
CA LEU A 19 -14.17 -22.29 5.94
C LEU A 19 -13.71 -21.32 4.83
N HIS A 20 -12.72 -20.48 5.11
CA HIS A 20 -12.13 -19.56 4.13
C HIS A 20 -11.48 -20.31 2.97
N GLN A 21 -10.76 -21.41 3.23
CA GLN A 21 -10.17 -22.27 2.19
C GLN A 21 -11.23 -22.91 1.29
N ARG A 22 -12.41 -23.25 1.83
CA ARG A 22 -13.53 -23.83 1.05
C ARG A 22 -14.23 -22.80 0.16
N TYR A 23 -14.34 -21.55 0.62
CA TYR A 23 -15.02 -20.47 -0.12
C TYR A 23 -14.10 -19.48 -0.81
N ILE A 24 -12.79 -19.75 -0.85
CA ILE A 24 -11.82 -18.81 -1.42
C ILE A 24 -12.08 -18.45 -2.89
N SER A 25 -12.70 -19.36 -3.64
CA SER A 25 -13.10 -19.10 -5.03
C SER A 25 -14.21 -18.06 -5.13
N LEU A 26 -15.00 -17.89 -4.07
CA LEU A 26 -16.09 -16.90 -3.98
C LEU A 26 -15.60 -15.58 -3.38
N VAL A 27 -14.47 -15.55 -2.67
CA VAL A 27 -13.97 -14.35 -1.99
C VAL A 27 -13.75 -13.17 -2.95
N PRO A 28 -13.08 -13.31 -4.11
CA PRO A 28 -12.92 -12.20 -5.06
C PRO A 28 -14.26 -11.69 -5.61
N PHE A 29 -15.21 -12.59 -5.86
CA PHE A 29 -16.56 -12.23 -6.34
C PHE A 29 -17.36 -11.51 -5.24
N ALA A 30 -17.29 -11.99 -4.00
CA ALA A 30 -17.91 -11.35 -2.85
C ALA A 30 -17.31 -9.95 -2.62
N MET A 31 -15.99 -9.79 -2.72
CA MET A 31 -15.32 -8.48 -2.65
C MET A 31 -15.77 -7.54 -3.75
N LEU A 32 -15.91 -8.03 -4.99
CA LEU A 32 -16.46 -7.26 -6.10
C LEU A 32 -17.90 -6.83 -5.82
N CYS A 33 -18.77 -7.76 -5.44
CA CYS A 33 -20.16 -7.47 -5.11
C CYS A 33 -20.24 -6.41 -3.99
N LEU A 34 -19.46 -6.59 -2.93
CA LEU A 34 -19.40 -5.67 -1.80
C LEU A 34 -18.91 -4.29 -2.23
N MET A 35 -17.88 -4.21 -3.09
CA MET A 35 -17.42 -2.94 -3.66
C MET A 35 -18.55 -2.23 -4.42
N HIS A 36 -19.30 -2.92 -5.30
CA HIS A 36 -20.41 -2.29 -6.01
C HIS A 36 -21.54 -1.86 -5.09
N VAL A 37 -21.85 -2.67 -4.06
CA VAL A 37 -22.85 -2.30 -3.05
C VAL A 37 -22.42 -1.04 -2.32
N THR A 38 -21.16 -0.93 -1.91
CA THR A 38 -20.64 0.29 -1.26
C THR A 38 -20.69 1.49 -2.20
N LEU A 39 -20.28 1.35 -3.46
CA LEU A 39 -20.33 2.42 -4.46
C LEU A 39 -21.77 2.85 -4.75
N PHE A 40 -22.68 1.91 -4.92
CA PHE A 40 -24.10 2.18 -5.14
C PHE A 40 -24.71 2.91 -3.94
N LEU A 41 -24.44 2.44 -2.72
CA LEU A 41 -24.94 3.09 -1.50
C LEU A 41 -24.39 4.51 -1.34
N THR A 42 -23.10 4.73 -1.60
CA THR A 42 -22.52 6.08 -1.59
C THR A 42 -23.11 6.99 -2.67
N GLY A 43 -23.31 6.46 -3.88
CA GLY A 43 -23.99 7.18 -4.96
C GLY A 43 -25.43 7.52 -4.62
N TYR A 44 -26.17 6.59 -4.00
CA TYR A 44 -27.54 6.82 -3.54
C TYR A 44 -27.60 7.90 -2.47
N VAL A 45 -26.72 7.88 -1.46
CA VAL A 45 -26.66 8.90 -0.42
C VAL A 45 -26.36 10.29 -1.02
N ILE A 46 -25.40 10.38 -1.94
CA ILE A 46 -25.05 11.65 -2.61
C ILE A 46 -26.19 12.13 -3.51
N TYR A 47 -26.85 11.22 -4.23
CA TYR A 47 -28.03 11.53 -5.02
C TYR A 47 -29.18 12.05 -4.14
N SER A 48 -29.49 11.37 -3.03
CA SER A 48 -30.51 11.81 -2.07
C SER A 48 -30.16 13.16 -1.44
N ALA A 49 -28.87 13.47 -1.25
CA ALA A 49 -28.41 14.76 -0.73
C ALA A 49 -28.42 15.90 -1.77
N GLY A 50 -28.29 15.61 -3.06
CA GLY A 50 -28.18 16.61 -4.14
C GLY A 50 -29.42 16.77 -5.03
N TRP A 51 -30.32 15.78 -5.07
CA TRP A 51 -31.49 15.78 -5.95
C TRP A 51 -32.81 16.10 -5.24
N LEU A 52 -32.91 15.80 -3.94
CA LEU A 52 -33.98 16.32 -3.09
C LEU A 52 -33.47 17.45 -2.20
N GLY A 53 -33.14 18.57 -2.85
CA GLY A 53 -33.13 19.87 -2.17
C GLY A 53 -34.55 20.36 -1.82
N ASN A 54 -35.52 19.46 -1.57
CA ASN A 54 -36.86 19.80 -1.06
C ASN A 54 -37.54 18.73 -0.16
N ASP A 55 -37.32 17.40 -0.23
CA ASP A 55 -38.20 16.45 0.53
C ASP A 55 -37.58 15.13 1.06
N PRO A 56 -36.53 15.14 1.90
CA PRO A 56 -36.68 14.33 3.13
C PRO A 56 -36.04 14.92 4.38
N LEU A 57 -35.30 16.04 4.28
CA LEU A 57 -34.73 16.72 5.45
C LEU A 57 -35.71 17.75 6.05
N THR A 58 -36.62 18.29 5.24
CA THR A 58 -37.75 19.16 5.64
C THR A 58 -38.81 18.41 6.46
N VAL A 59 -38.88 17.09 6.32
CA VAL A 59 -39.83 16.24 7.07
C VAL A 59 -39.30 15.91 8.48
N VAL A 60 -37.98 15.92 8.68
CA VAL A 60 -37.35 15.63 9.99
C VAL A 60 -36.96 16.92 10.72
N ILE A 61 -36.61 17.98 10.00
CA ILE A 61 -36.38 19.32 10.51
C ILE A 61 -37.42 20.18 9.81
N GLY A 62 -38.51 20.50 10.51
CA GLY A 62 -39.62 21.26 9.94
C GLY A 62 -39.14 22.52 9.21
N GLU A 63 -40.00 23.04 8.33
CA GLU A 63 -39.80 24.18 7.41
C GLU A 63 -39.34 25.52 8.06
N SER A 64 -38.98 25.51 9.34
CA SER A 64 -38.75 26.66 10.21
C SER A 64 -37.49 26.53 11.08
N ASP A 65 -36.36 26.12 10.50
CA ASP A 65 -35.05 26.27 11.15
C ASP A 65 -34.23 27.39 10.45
N PRO A 66 -34.20 28.63 10.97
CA PRO A 66 -33.66 29.82 10.30
C PRO A 66 -32.12 29.85 10.18
N TYR A 67 -31.43 28.76 10.55
CA TYR A 67 -29.97 28.69 10.63
C TYR A 67 -29.31 27.85 9.53
N VAL A 68 -30.07 27.23 8.62
CA VAL A 68 -29.52 26.37 7.55
C VAL A 68 -29.86 26.92 6.17
N HIS A 69 -29.16 27.97 5.74
CA HIS A 69 -29.15 28.40 4.35
C HIS A 69 -28.11 27.58 3.58
N ILE A 70 -28.57 26.59 2.79
CA ILE A 70 -27.72 25.87 1.84
C ILE A 70 -27.48 26.81 0.65
N SER A 71 -26.23 27.19 0.42
CA SER A 71 -25.86 28.11 -0.65
C SER A 71 -25.94 27.43 -2.02
N GLY A 72 -26.28 28.17 -3.08
CA GLY A 72 -26.31 27.61 -4.46
C GLY A 72 -24.95 27.04 -4.93
N ARG A 73 -23.84 27.46 -4.29
CA ARG A 73 -22.50 26.91 -4.51
C ARG A 73 -22.37 25.49 -3.97
N GLU A 74 -22.96 25.19 -2.81
CA GLU A 74 -22.95 23.84 -2.20
C GLU A 74 -23.78 22.84 -3.03
N ILE A 75 -24.91 23.27 -3.58
CA ILE A 75 -25.72 22.45 -4.49
C ILE A 75 -24.93 22.09 -5.77
N SER A 76 -24.20 23.05 -6.34
CA SER A 76 -23.33 22.81 -7.50
C SER A 76 -22.22 21.79 -7.19
N HIS A 77 -21.59 21.88 -6.01
CA HIS A 77 -20.59 20.91 -5.57
C HIS A 77 -21.18 19.49 -5.41
N LEU A 78 -22.41 19.37 -4.87
CA LEU A 78 -23.10 18.08 -4.73
C LEU A 78 -23.49 17.48 -6.10
N HIS A 79 -23.91 18.29 -7.06
CA HIS A 79 -24.18 17.84 -8.42
C HIS A 79 -22.92 17.33 -9.12
N VAL A 80 -21.81 18.06 -9.01
CA VAL A 80 -20.50 17.62 -9.55
C VAL A 80 -20.07 16.30 -8.89
N ALA A 81 -20.23 16.17 -7.57
CA ALA A 81 -19.92 14.94 -6.86
C ALA A 81 -20.82 13.77 -7.31
N THR A 82 -22.12 14.01 -7.54
CA THR A 82 -23.06 13.00 -8.03
C THR A 82 -22.64 12.49 -9.41
N VAL A 83 -22.36 13.39 -10.35
CA VAL A 83 -21.90 13.04 -11.71
C VAL A 83 -20.56 12.30 -11.67
N LEU A 84 -19.63 12.74 -10.83
CA LEU A 84 -18.34 12.06 -10.67
C LEU A 84 -18.54 10.62 -10.15
N MET A 85 -19.39 10.43 -9.14
CA MET A 85 -19.64 9.11 -8.55
C MET A 85 -20.38 8.17 -9.50
N THR A 86 -21.30 8.66 -10.32
CA THR A 86 -21.95 7.84 -11.34
C THR A 86 -20.96 7.38 -12.41
N VAL A 87 -20.06 8.26 -12.86
CA VAL A 87 -18.96 7.89 -13.77
C VAL A 87 -18.04 6.85 -13.13
N ILE A 88 -17.63 7.03 -11.87
CA ILE A 88 -16.81 6.05 -11.14
C ILE A 88 -17.53 4.70 -11.04
N MET A 89 -18.83 4.69 -10.75
CA MET A 89 -19.63 3.46 -10.66
C MET A 89 -19.70 2.72 -12.01
N ILE A 90 -19.89 3.44 -13.12
CA ILE A 90 -19.89 2.85 -14.47
C ILE A 90 -18.52 2.24 -14.78
N ILE A 91 -17.42 2.96 -14.50
CA ILE A 91 -16.05 2.46 -14.72
C ILE A 91 -15.78 1.25 -13.83
N ALA A 92 -16.19 1.27 -12.56
CA ALA A 92 -16.06 0.16 -11.64
C ALA A 92 -16.83 -1.08 -12.13
N PHE A 93 -18.04 -0.89 -12.66
CA PHE A 93 -18.85 -1.97 -13.23
C PHE A 93 -18.22 -2.58 -14.48
N LEU A 94 -17.80 -1.74 -15.45
CA LEU A 94 -17.14 -2.20 -16.67
C LEU A 94 -15.81 -2.91 -16.38
N SER A 95 -15.00 -2.36 -15.46
CA SER A 95 -13.74 -2.98 -15.06
C SER A 95 -13.98 -4.32 -14.35
N SER A 96 -15.02 -4.44 -13.54
CA SER A 96 -15.37 -5.68 -12.85
C SER A 96 -15.76 -6.78 -13.83
N ILE A 97 -16.58 -6.47 -14.85
CA ILE A 97 -16.89 -7.43 -15.93
C ILE A 97 -15.61 -7.89 -16.63
N ALA A 98 -14.70 -6.97 -16.97
CA ALA A 98 -13.44 -7.30 -17.63
C ALA A 98 -12.52 -8.18 -16.75
N ILE A 99 -12.60 -8.04 -15.43
CA ILE A 99 -11.77 -8.76 -14.47
C ILE A 99 -12.35 -10.14 -14.11
N VAL A 100 -13.66 -10.40 -14.27
CA VAL A 100 -14.28 -11.71 -13.94
C VAL A 100 -13.55 -12.88 -14.59
N ARG A 101 -13.28 -12.81 -15.90
CA ARG A 101 -12.56 -13.89 -16.61
C ARG A 101 -11.13 -14.05 -16.08
N ARG A 102 -10.50 -12.95 -15.68
CA ARG A 102 -9.14 -12.94 -15.13
C ARG A 102 -9.11 -13.51 -13.71
N ILE A 103 -10.13 -13.27 -12.89
CA ILE A 103 -10.29 -13.86 -11.55
C ILE A 103 -10.30 -15.38 -11.64
N LEU A 104 -11.03 -15.97 -12.59
CA LEU A 104 -11.06 -17.43 -12.75
C LEU A 104 -9.66 -18.01 -13.00
N ILE A 105 -8.82 -17.30 -13.77
CA ILE A 105 -7.43 -17.69 -14.07
C ILE A 105 -6.54 -17.53 -12.82
N ALA A 106 -6.66 -16.44 -12.04
CA ALA A 106 -5.79 -16.25 -10.88
C ALA A 106 -6.27 -16.97 -9.60
N THR A 107 -7.54 -17.37 -9.54
CA THR A 107 -8.15 -18.01 -8.36
C THR A 107 -7.36 -19.23 -7.88
N PRO A 108 -6.93 -20.16 -8.75
CA PRO A 108 -6.14 -21.31 -8.32
C PRO A 108 -4.85 -20.97 -7.57
N VAL A 109 -4.06 -20.03 -8.09
CA VAL A 109 -2.82 -19.57 -7.44
C VAL A 109 -3.12 -18.88 -6.10
N LEU A 110 -4.20 -18.09 -6.05
CA LEU A 110 -4.70 -17.52 -4.80
C LEU A 110 -5.14 -18.60 -3.78
N LYS A 111 -5.73 -19.71 -4.24
CA LYS A 111 -6.07 -20.85 -3.36
C LYS A 111 -4.83 -21.44 -2.73
N VAL A 112 -3.79 -21.68 -3.52
CA VAL A 112 -2.52 -22.24 -3.03
C VAL A 112 -1.89 -21.28 -2.03
N ALA A 113 -1.78 -19.99 -2.38
CA ALA A 113 -1.22 -18.98 -1.48
C ALA A 113 -1.97 -18.88 -0.15
N ALA A 114 -3.30 -18.87 -0.17
CA ALA A 114 -4.09 -18.86 1.04
C ALA A 114 -4.04 -20.17 1.83
N LYS A 115 -3.88 -21.33 1.16
CA LYS A 115 -3.60 -22.59 1.84
C LYS A 115 -2.29 -22.45 2.63
N VAL A 116 -1.22 -21.99 1.99
CA VAL A 116 0.08 -21.79 2.63
C VAL A 116 -0.03 -20.81 3.82
N ILE A 117 -0.75 -19.71 3.67
CA ILE A 117 -0.97 -18.74 4.76
C ILE A 117 -1.81 -19.35 5.89
N GLY A 118 -2.76 -20.22 5.57
CA GLY A 118 -3.57 -20.95 6.54
C GLY A 118 -2.78 -22.00 7.33
N GLU A 119 -1.83 -22.67 6.69
CA GLU A 119 -0.92 -23.63 7.34
C GLU A 119 0.16 -22.89 8.16
N VAL A 120 0.73 -21.82 7.61
CA VAL A 120 1.70 -20.95 8.28
C VAL A 120 0.95 -19.80 8.97
N GLN A 121 0.10 -20.13 9.95
CA GLN A 121 -0.81 -19.19 10.63
C GLN A 121 -0.13 -17.93 11.16
N ALA A 122 1.15 -18.01 11.55
CA ALA A 122 1.93 -16.86 12.00
C ALA A 122 2.03 -15.75 10.92
N LEU A 123 1.90 -16.05 9.63
CA LEU A 123 1.89 -15.06 8.54
C LEU A 123 0.68 -14.11 8.60
N ILE A 124 -0.44 -14.54 9.20
CA ILE A 124 -1.65 -13.70 9.32
C ILE A 124 -1.38 -12.52 10.27
N VAL A 125 -0.67 -12.77 11.37
CA VAL A 125 -0.36 -11.76 12.40
C VAL A 125 0.99 -11.07 12.14
N PHE A 126 1.86 -11.70 11.35
CA PHE A 126 3.20 -11.20 11.06
C PHE A 126 3.27 -9.72 10.64
N PRO A 127 2.39 -9.16 9.78
CA PRO A 127 2.43 -7.75 9.41
C PRO A 127 2.48 -6.78 10.59
N VAL A 128 1.91 -7.12 11.75
CA VAL A 128 1.88 -6.21 12.90
C VAL A 128 3.29 -5.95 13.44
N VAL A 129 4.17 -6.95 13.41
CA VAL A 129 5.52 -6.90 13.99
C VAL A 129 6.44 -5.88 13.28
N PRO A 130 6.71 -5.97 11.97
CA PRO A 130 7.59 -5.03 11.29
C PRO A 130 7.03 -3.60 11.31
N TYR A 131 5.71 -3.42 11.29
CA TYR A 131 5.09 -2.10 11.40
C TYR A 131 5.20 -1.51 12.80
N PHE A 132 5.11 -2.33 13.85
CA PHE A 132 5.36 -1.89 15.22
C PHE A 132 6.82 -1.45 15.40
N ILE A 133 7.77 -2.23 14.86
CA ILE A 133 9.20 -1.85 14.85
C ILE A 133 9.42 -0.54 14.10
N LEU A 134 8.77 -0.38 12.93
CA LEU A 134 8.86 0.84 12.13
C LEU A 134 8.23 2.04 12.85
N ALA A 135 7.14 1.84 13.60
CA ALA A 135 6.53 2.89 14.41
C ALA A 135 7.48 3.36 15.52
N ILE A 136 8.14 2.44 16.23
CA ILE A 136 9.18 2.77 17.21
C ILE A 136 10.32 3.55 16.54
N PHE A 137 10.80 3.07 15.39
CA PHE A 137 11.83 3.76 14.62
C PHE A 137 11.40 5.19 14.25
N TYR A 138 10.18 5.39 13.75
CA TYR A 138 9.68 6.72 13.40
C TYR A 138 9.56 7.63 14.63
N MET A 139 9.18 7.12 15.80
CA MET A 139 9.15 7.93 17.02
C MET A 139 10.55 8.48 17.36
N PHE A 140 11.59 7.64 17.32
CA PHE A 140 12.97 8.08 17.53
C PHE A 140 13.44 9.02 16.41
N TRP A 141 13.10 8.71 15.17
CA TRP A 141 13.48 9.51 14.02
C TRP A 141 12.86 10.91 14.07
N PHE A 142 11.57 11.03 14.40
CA PHE A 142 10.88 12.32 14.55
C PHE A 142 11.46 13.13 15.71
N SER A 143 11.78 12.50 16.84
CA SER A 143 12.47 13.16 17.94
C SER A 143 13.81 13.76 17.49
N ALA A 144 14.64 12.97 16.81
CA ALA A 144 15.90 13.43 16.24
C ALA A 144 15.70 14.54 15.19
N THR A 145 14.65 14.46 14.37
CA THR A 145 14.25 15.51 13.41
C THR A 145 13.99 16.82 14.14
N LEU A 146 13.16 16.83 15.18
CA LEU A 146 12.84 18.05 15.93
C LEU A 146 14.10 18.69 16.52
N HIS A 147 14.99 17.90 17.12
CA HIS A 147 16.27 18.40 17.63
C HIS A 147 17.15 18.97 16.52
N LEU A 148 17.27 18.28 15.39
CA LEU A 148 18.11 18.69 14.27
C LEU A 148 17.61 19.99 13.64
N PHE A 149 16.31 20.13 13.39
CA PHE A 149 15.73 21.36 12.85
C PHE A 149 15.77 22.52 13.86
N SER A 150 15.74 22.24 15.17
CA SER A 150 15.90 23.28 16.21
C SER A 150 17.33 23.81 16.38
N SER A 151 18.33 23.13 15.79
CA SER A 151 19.76 23.49 15.93
C SER A 151 20.21 24.65 15.05
N GLY A 152 19.33 25.18 14.20
CA GLY A 152 19.62 26.33 13.35
C GLY A 152 19.87 27.61 14.17
N GLN A 153 20.78 28.46 13.69
CA GLN A 153 21.05 29.73 14.36
C GLN A 153 19.95 30.74 14.00
N VAL A 154 19.32 31.32 15.02
CA VAL A 154 18.32 32.37 14.82
C VAL A 154 19.05 33.69 14.61
N VAL A 155 19.08 34.16 13.37
CA VAL A 155 19.72 35.42 12.99
C VAL A 155 18.62 36.44 12.72
N ARG A 156 18.84 37.67 13.19
CA ARG A 156 17.95 38.79 12.90
C ARG A 156 18.13 39.20 11.45
N ASN A 157 17.03 39.37 10.70
CA ASN A 157 17.12 39.82 9.32
C ASN A 157 17.60 41.28 9.25
N ASP A 158 18.43 41.58 8.25
CA ASP A 158 18.84 42.95 7.95
C ASP A 158 17.64 43.76 7.46
N CYS A 159 17.30 44.81 8.19
CA CYS A 159 16.29 45.77 7.78
C CYS A 159 16.90 46.76 6.77
N SER A 160 16.17 47.07 5.70
CA SER A 160 16.34 48.39 5.09
C SER A 160 15.99 49.46 6.14
N THR A 161 16.60 50.63 6.03
CA THR A 161 16.56 51.72 7.03
C THR A 161 15.16 52.23 7.42
N ASP A 162 14.08 51.80 6.76
CA ASP A 162 12.70 52.28 6.95
C ASP A 162 11.73 51.18 7.41
N CYS A 163 12.15 50.31 8.33
CA CYS A 163 11.29 49.27 8.86
C CYS A 163 10.72 49.69 10.23
N CYS A 164 9.39 49.71 10.35
CA CYS A 164 8.66 50.02 11.58
C CYS A 164 7.42 49.12 11.68
N SER A 165 7.18 48.53 12.85
CA SER A 165 5.97 47.75 13.14
C SER A 165 5.18 48.38 14.29
N TYR A 166 3.84 48.30 14.23
CA TYR A 166 2.98 48.82 15.29
C TYR A 166 2.79 47.76 16.38
N ASP A 167 3.21 48.06 17.61
CA ASP A 167 3.04 47.18 18.75
C ASP A 167 1.66 47.43 19.40
N LEU A 168 0.73 46.49 19.20
CA LEU A 168 -0.62 46.57 19.76
C LEU A 168 -0.65 46.55 21.30
N LYS A 169 0.35 45.97 21.98
CA LYS A 169 0.39 45.95 23.45
C LYS A 169 0.85 47.27 24.03
N LEU A 170 1.74 47.98 23.34
CA LEU A 170 2.32 49.25 23.78
C LEU A 170 1.63 50.48 23.15
N GLY A 171 0.79 50.29 22.13
CA GLY A 171 0.10 51.35 21.42
C GLY A 171 1.03 52.30 20.66
N LYS A 172 2.24 51.83 20.31
CA LYS A 172 3.33 52.66 19.75
C LYS A 172 3.97 51.97 18.55
N VAL A 173 4.46 52.79 17.62
CA VAL A 173 5.29 52.32 16.49
C VAL A 173 6.69 52.03 17.02
N ASN A 174 7.18 50.81 16.78
CA ASN A 174 8.53 50.37 17.12
C ASN A 174 9.34 50.12 15.84
N CYS A 175 10.42 50.87 15.66
CA CYS A 175 11.32 50.74 14.51
C CYS A 175 12.60 49.97 14.87
N ASP A 176 12.88 49.73 16.15
CA ASP A 176 14.13 49.13 16.61
C ASP A 176 14.15 47.60 16.51
N ASN A 177 13.01 46.93 16.28
CA ASN A 177 12.86 45.46 16.24
C ASN A 177 11.81 44.98 15.22
N CYS A 178 11.61 45.72 14.14
CA CYS A 178 10.58 45.42 13.15
C CYS A 178 10.94 44.25 12.20
N CYS A 179 12.21 43.88 12.10
CA CYS A 179 12.63 42.78 11.23
C CYS A 179 12.44 41.44 11.92
N GLY A 180 11.70 40.56 11.24
CA GLY A 180 11.56 39.18 11.64
C GLY A 180 12.91 38.46 11.75
N TYR A 181 12.87 37.30 12.40
CA TYR A 181 14.03 36.41 12.50
C TYR A 181 14.02 35.41 11.35
N SER A 182 15.19 35.10 10.80
CA SER A 182 15.37 33.93 9.93
C SER A 182 16.25 32.90 10.61
N ILE A 183 16.02 31.64 10.27
CA ILE A 183 16.84 30.53 10.75
C ILE A 183 17.92 30.29 9.72
N HIS A 184 19.16 30.56 10.09
CA HIS A 184 20.32 30.29 9.26
C HIS A 184 20.89 28.91 9.61
N TYR A 185 20.87 28.00 8.63
CA TYR A 185 21.46 26.68 8.76
C TYR A 185 22.90 26.70 8.26
N THR A 186 23.84 26.19 9.05
CA THR A 186 25.21 25.98 8.57
C THR A 186 25.24 24.85 7.54
N PRO A 187 26.22 24.83 6.62
CA PRO A 187 26.35 23.74 5.63
C PRO A 187 26.41 22.35 6.27
N HIS A 188 27.03 22.23 7.44
CA HIS A 188 27.09 20.97 8.20
C HIS A 188 25.70 20.49 8.64
N ILE A 189 24.85 21.40 9.15
CA ILE A 189 23.47 21.07 9.55
C ILE A 189 22.64 20.70 8.30
N GLY A 190 22.85 21.40 7.18
CA GLY A 190 22.21 21.06 5.90
C GLY A 190 22.54 19.64 5.43
N ILE A 191 23.82 19.24 5.48
CA ILE A 191 24.24 17.86 5.14
C ILE A 191 23.66 16.85 6.13
N ALA A 192 23.65 17.17 7.43
CA ALA A 192 23.06 16.30 8.45
C ALA A 192 21.55 16.08 8.21
N ILE A 193 20.81 17.13 7.81
CA ILE A 193 19.38 17.01 7.45
C ILE A 193 19.19 16.08 6.24
N LEU A 194 20.02 16.24 5.20
CA LEU A 194 19.95 15.37 4.02
C LEU A 194 20.26 13.91 4.36
N PHE A 195 21.31 13.67 5.15
CA PHE A 195 21.65 12.33 5.64
C PHE A 195 20.55 11.74 6.51
N HIS A 196 19.93 12.54 7.38
CA HIS A 196 18.83 12.11 8.26
C HIS A 196 17.57 11.71 7.48
N LEU A 197 17.22 12.48 6.44
CA LEU A 197 16.12 12.17 5.54
C LEU A 197 16.39 10.93 4.69
N PHE A 198 17.59 10.82 4.11
CA PHE A 198 18.01 9.64 3.36
C PHE A 198 18.04 8.39 4.25
N GLY A 199 18.59 8.51 5.46
CA GLY A 199 18.64 7.45 6.46
C GLY A 199 17.26 6.95 6.87
N CYS A 200 16.26 7.85 6.98
CA CYS A 200 14.86 7.46 7.18
C CYS A 200 14.36 6.55 6.07
N TYR A 201 14.55 6.98 4.83
CA TYR A 201 14.08 6.27 3.65
C TYR A 201 14.75 4.91 3.53
N TRP A 202 16.07 4.87 3.72
CA TRP A 202 16.84 3.63 3.69
C TRP A 202 16.43 2.68 4.81
N ALA A 203 16.27 3.15 6.05
CA ALA A 203 15.82 2.33 7.16
C ALA A 203 14.43 1.73 6.90
N THR A 204 13.49 2.51 6.36
CA THR A 204 12.17 2.01 5.96
C THR A 204 12.28 0.92 4.89
N GLN A 205 13.07 1.14 3.83
CA GLN A 205 13.30 0.13 2.78
C GLN A 205 13.97 -1.12 3.35
N PHE A 206 14.88 -0.97 4.32
CA PHE A 206 15.55 -2.08 4.99
C PHE A 206 14.60 -2.93 5.84
N PHE A 207 13.74 -2.31 6.64
CA PHE A 207 12.72 -3.05 7.40
C PHE A 207 11.73 -3.77 6.48
N MET A 208 11.33 -3.13 5.38
CA MET A 208 10.48 -3.75 4.36
C MET A 208 11.17 -4.93 3.67
N ALA A 209 12.45 -4.80 3.32
CA ALA A 209 13.27 -5.87 2.75
C ALA A 209 13.41 -7.07 3.72
N CYS A 210 13.66 -6.79 5.01
CA CYS A 210 13.71 -7.81 6.05
C CYS A 210 12.38 -8.55 6.17
N SER A 211 11.27 -7.81 6.28
CA SER A 211 9.91 -8.36 6.34
C SER A 211 9.62 -9.26 5.13
N ALA A 212 9.90 -8.77 3.92
CA ALA A 212 9.73 -9.52 2.68
C ALA A 212 10.55 -10.82 2.67
N THR A 213 11.82 -10.76 3.09
CA THR A 213 12.70 -11.93 3.15
C THR A 213 12.22 -12.96 4.17
N VAL A 214 11.66 -12.53 5.32
CA VAL A 214 11.09 -13.44 6.34
C VAL A 214 9.85 -14.14 5.82
N VAL A 215 8.91 -13.41 5.21
CA VAL A 215 7.69 -13.98 4.61
C VAL A 215 8.06 -14.98 3.53
N ALA A 216 8.93 -14.57 2.60
CA ALA A 216 9.40 -15.43 1.52
C ALA A 216 10.11 -16.68 2.07
N GLY A 217 10.98 -16.54 3.08
CA GLY A 217 11.67 -17.69 3.68
C GLY A 217 10.73 -18.65 4.40
N SER A 218 9.63 -18.15 4.98
CA SER A 218 8.61 -18.98 5.64
C SER A 218 7.80 -19.79 4.62
N VAL A 219 7.36 -19.11 3.55
CA VAL A 219 6.59 -19.71 2.45
C VAL A 219 7.45 -20.69 1.65
N ALA A 220 8.70 -20.34 1.35
CA ALA A 220 9.65 -21.23 0.69
C ALA A 220 9.90 -22.48 1.54
N SER A 221 10.07 -22.34 2.87
CA SER A 221 10.26 -23.50 3.74
C SER A 221 9.06 -24.45 3.71
N TYR A 222 7.84 -23.92 3.61
CA TYR A 222 6.63 -24.74 3.40
C TYR A 222 6.64 -25.45 2.04
N TYR A 223 6.95 -24.73 0.97
CA TYR A 223 7.00 -25.25 -0.40
C TYR A 223 7.99 -26.42 -0.52
N TRP A 224 9.24 -26.20 -0.12
CA TRP A 224 10.32 -27.18 -0.23
C TRP A 224 10.21 -28.35 0.77
N ALA A 225 9.40 -28.21 1.82
CA ALA A 225 9.05 -29.30 2.74
C ALA A 225 7.87 -30.17 2.27
N ARG A 226 7.43 -30.03 1.00
CA ARG A 226 6.30 -30.78 0.42
C ARG A 226 4.98 -30.61 1.18
N GLY A 227 4.81 -29.51 1.91
CA GLY A 227 3.64 -29.25 2.74
C GLY A 227 3.58 -30.06 4.05
N GLU A 228 4.64 -30.81 4.40
CA GLU A 228 4.77 -31.49 5.68
C GLU A 228 5.49 -30.58 6.69
N ILE A 229 4.77 -29.58 7.22
CA ILE A 229 5.25 -28.87 8.42
C ILE A 229 4.62 -29.55 9.62
N SER A 230 5.44 -30.04 10.56
CA SER A 230 4.96 -30.53 11.84
C SER A 230 4.12 -29.44 12.53
N HIS A 231 2.85 -29.75 12.79
CA HIS A 231 1.84 -28.83 13.35
C HIS A 231 2.14 -28.35 14.78
N ASP A 232 3.25 -28.78 15.37
CA ASP A 232 3.46 -28.66 16.80
C ASP A 232 3.68 -27.20 17.27
N ILE A 233 4.06 -26.25 16.38
CA ILE A 233 4.14 -24.82 16.74
C ILE A 233 3.92 -23.89 15.50
N PRO A 234 2.82 -23.11 15.41
CA PRO A 234 2.50 -22.27 14.24
C PRO A 234 3.52 -21.14 13.96
N PHE A 235 4.33 -20.76 14.95
CA PHE A 235 5.32 -19.69 14.83
C PHE A 235 6.72 -20.16 14.43
N VAL A 236 7.01 -21.47 14.42
CA VAL A 236 8.37 -21.97 14.17
C VAL A 236 8.88 -21.61 12.78
N SER A 237 8.04 -21.64 11.75
CA SER A 237 8.46 -21.29 10.39
C SER A 237 8.91 -19.83 10.27
N VAL A 238 8.11 -18.89 10.79
CA VAL A 238 8.43 -17.45 10.77
C VAL A 238 9.65 -17.13 11.63
N VAL A 239 9.75 -17.71 12.84
CA VAL A 239 10.90 -17.50 13.74
C VAL A 239 12.17 -18.11 13.16
N SER A 240 12.09 -19.30 12.55
CA SER A 240 13.21 -19.94 11.85
C SER A 240 13.69 -19.09 10.67
N SER A 241 12.75 -18.61 9.85
CA SER A 241 13.04 -17.71 8.73
C SER A 241 13.69 -16.40 9.20
N LEU A 242 13.18 -15.80 10.29
CA LEU A 242 13.78 -14.62 10.92
C LEU A 242 15.19 -14.90 11.44
N LYS A 243 15.42 -16.04 12.10
CA LYS A 243 16.75 -16.45 12.56
C LYS A 243 17.72 -16.64 11.40
N ARG A 244 17.27 -17.22 10.29
CA ARG A 244 18.06 -17.37 9.05
C ARG A 244 18.39 -16.01 8.44
N LEU A 245 17.43 -15.08 8.42
CA LEU A 245 17.66 -13.70 7.99
C LEU A 245 18.75 -13.03 8.83
N MET A 246 18.58 -13.02 10.14
CA MET A 246 19.49 -12.33 11.07
C MET A 246 20.91 -12.91 11.03
N ARG A 247 21.05 -14.24 10.85
CA ARG A 247 22.36 -14.91 10.88
C ARG A 247 23.08 -14.88 9.54
N TYR A 248 22.37 -14.95 8.41
CA TYR A 248 22.99 -15.19 7.10
C TYR A 248 22.64 -14.15 6.03
N ASN A 249 21.43 -13.57 6.04
CA ASN A 249 20.94 -12.76 4.91
C ASN A 249 20.83 -11.25 5.20
N LEU A 250 21.09 -10.81 6.43
CA LEU A 250 20.93 -9.40 6.85
C LEU A 250 21.75 -8.43 6.00
N GLY A 251 23.00 -8.80 5.67
CA GLY A 251 23.88 -7.98 4.82
C GLY A 251 23.34 -7.82 3.39
N SER A 252 22.79 -8.89 2.81
CA SER A 252 22.15 -8.84 1.48
C SER A 252 20.90 -7.97 1.50
N ALA A 253 20.09 -8.04 2.56
CA ALA A 253 18.93 -7.17 2.73
C ALA A 253 19.33 -5.69 2.89
N ALA A 254 20.41 -5.41 3.64
CA ALA A 254 20.96 -4.06 3.80
C ALA A 254 21.48 -3.48 2.48
N ILE A 255 22.26 -4.26 1.71
CA ILE A 255 22.78 -3.83 0.41
C ILE A 255 21.65 -3.62 -0.59
N GLY A 256 20.70 -4.56 -0.69
CA GLY A 256 19.57 -4.46 -1.61
C GLY A 256 18.71 -3.23 -1.33
N SER A 257 18.35 -3.00 -0.07
CA SER A 257 17.57 -1.83 0.34
C SER A 257 18.32 -0.53 0.14
N LEU A 258 19.65 -0.51 0.35
CA LEU A 258 20.48 0.67 0.11
C LEU A 258 20.53 1.03 -1.37
N VAL A 259 20.72 0.05 -2.26
CA VAL A 259 20.75 0.27 -3.71
C VAL A 259 19.44 0.86 -4.19
N VAL A 260 18.31 0.29 -3.77
CA VAL A 260 16.98 0.82 -4.14
C VAL A 260 16.78 2.23 -3.60
N SER A 261 17.11 2.45 -2.33
CA SER A 261 16.97 3.75 -1.68
C SER A 261 17.80 4.83 -2.38
N ALA A 262 19.06 4.52 -2.70
CA ALA A 262 19.96 5.46 -3.39
C ALA A 262 19.41 5.84 -4.77
N VAL A 263 18.95 4.86 -5.54
CA VAL A 263 18.44 5.10 -6.89
C VAL A 263 17.14 5.90 -6.86
N GLU A 264 16.20 5.57 -5.97
CA GLU A 264 14.95 6.31 -5.79
C GLU A 264 15.21 7.75 -5.31
N TRP A 265 16.13 7.93 -4.37
CA TRP A 265 16.47 9.25 -3.82
C TRP A 265 17.16 10.16 -4.83
N VAL A 266 18.10 9.63 -5.63
CA VAL A 266 18.72 10.37 -6.74
C VAL A 266 17.66 10.81 -7.76
N ARG A 267 16.70 9.92 -8.10
CA ARG A 267 15.59 10.30 -8.99
C ARG A 267 14.70 11.38 -8.41
N PHE A 268 14.37 11.28 -7.13
CA PHE A 268 13.59 12.29 -6.44
C PHE A 268 14.26 13.67 -6.52
N ILE A 269 15.57 13.74 -6.26
CA ILE A 269 16.34 14.98 -6.36
C ILE A 269 16.34 15.52 -7.80
N LEU A 270 16.64 14.68 -8.79
CA LEU A 270 16.63 15.08 -10.20
C LEU A 270 15.25 15.60 -10.63
N GLU A 271 14.16 15.01 -10.12
CA GLU A 271 12.81 15.47 -10.41
C GLU A 271 12.43 16.77 -9.71
N CYS A 272 12.89 16.95 -8.48
CA CYS A 272 12.75 18.23 -7.77
C CYS A 272 13.51 19.35 -8.50
N LEU A 273 14.73 19.09 -8.95
CA LEU A 273 15.52 20.05 -9.74
C LEU A 273 14.84 20.38 -11.07
N ARG A 274 14.36 19.36 -11.80
CA ARG A 274 13.61 19.55 -13.05
C ARG A 274 12.37 20.43 -12.84
N ARG A 275 11.61 20.21 -11.77
CA ARG A 275 10.42 21.03 -11.44
C ARG A 275 10.78 22.48 -11.15
N LYS A 276 11.86 22.72 -10.39
CA LYS A 276 12.34 24.08 -10.11
C LYS A 276 12.84 24.80 -11.38
N LEU A 277 13.59 24.11 -12.23
CA LEU A 277 14.07 24.68 -13.50
C LEU A 277 12.91 25.00 -14.47
N LYS A 278 11.87 24.16 -14.50
CA LYS A 278 10.65 24.46 -15.28
C LYS A 278 9.92 25.71 -14.80
N LEU A 279 9.83 25.92 -13.48
CA LEU A 279 9.22 27.12 -12.90
C LEU A 279 9.97 28.41 -13.26
N VAL A 280 11.30 28.32 -13.43
CA VAL A 280 12.15 29.44 -13.84
C VAL A 280 12.16 29.64 -15.37
N GLY A 281 11.93 28.56 -16.14
CA GLY A 281 11.96 28.56 -17.61
C GLY A 281 10.64 28.85 -18.32
N SER A 282 9.57 29.22 -17.63
CA SER A 282 8.22 29.45 -18.21
C SER A 282 8.08 30.68 -19.13
N ALA A 283 9.18 31.17 -19.73
CA ALA A 283 9.15 32.25 -20.72
C ALA A 283 9.12 31.77 -22.20
N GLY A 284 9.05 30.46 -22.47
CA GLY A 284 8.91 30.00 -23.86
C GLY A 284 8.74 28.49 -24.02
N GLU A 285 7.51 27.97 -23.92
CA GLU A 285 7.24 26.57 -24.25
C GLU A 285 6.76 26.43 -25.72
N SER A 286 7.62 25.85 -26.56
CA SER A 286 7.24 25.33 -27.87
C SER A 286 6.60 23.94 -27.74
N CYS A 287 5.77 23.57 -28.71
CA CYS A 287 5.04 22.29 -28.80
C CYS A 287 5.92 21.04 -28.56
N PHE A 288 7.21 21.12 -28.87
CA PHE A 288 8.20 20.05 -28.68
C PHE A 288 8.47 19.67 -27.21
N GLY A 289 8.31 20.60 -26.26
CA GLY A 289 8.54 20.34 -24.83
C GLY A 289 7.49 19.44 -24.19
N LYS A 290 6.23 19.49 -24.69
CA LYS A 290 5.12 18.70 -24.16
C LYS A 290 5.23 17.21 -24.52
N VAL A 291 5.59 16.90 -25.77
CA VAL A 291 5.75 15.51 -26.25
C VAL A 291 6.95 14.81 -25.60
N SER A 292 8.08 15.52 -25.44
CA SER A 292 9.27 14.99 -24.74
C SER A 292 9.00 14.74 -23.24
N SER A 293 8.17 15.58 -22.62
CA SER A 293 7.85 15.42 -21.20
C SER A 293 7.00 14.18 -20.89
N SER A 294 6.00 13.86 -21.72
CA SER A 294 5.13 12.68 -21.51
C SER A 294 5.85 11.34 -21.69
N SER A 295 6.71 11.22 -22.72
CA SER A 295 7.50 9.99 -22.94
C SER A 295 8.49 9.75 -21.79
N SER A 296 9.13 10.83 -21.30
CA SER A 296 10.07 10.75 -20.17
C SER A 296 9.40 10.31 -18.84
N GLN A 297 8.11 10.56 -18.67
CA GLN A 297 7.36 10.21 -17.47
C GLN A 297 6.97 8.72 -17.47
N CYS A 298 6.64 8.18 -18.64
CA CYS A 298 6.40 6.74 -18.83
C CYS A 298 7.67 5.92 -18.54
N CYS A 299 8.80 6.29 -19.14
CA CYS A 299 10.07 5.58 -18.93
C CYS A 299 10.51 5.60 -17.46
N ARG A 300 10.28 6.69 -16.73
CA ARG A 300 10.55 6.76 -15.29
C ARG A 300 9.66 5.82 -14.48
N GLY A 301 8.37 5.75 -14.80
CA GLY A 301 7.44 4.80 -14.19
C GLY A 301 7.84 3.35 -14.45
N CYS A 302 8.27 3.03 -15.67
CA CYS A 302 8.76 1.69 -16.01
C CYS A 302 10.03 1.33 -15.24
N ILE A 303 10.98 2.27 -15.11
CA ILE A 303 12.23 2.02 -14.38
C ILE A 303 11.95 1.89 -12.86
N ASP A 304 11.04 2.69 -12.32
CA ASP A 304 10.60 2.62 -10.91
C ASP A 304 9.96 1.26 -10.60
N TRP A 305 9.00 0.86 -11.43
CA TRP A 305 8.36 -0.44 -11.35
C TRP A 305 9.35 -1.60 -11.51
N THR A 306 10.28 -1.49 -12.47
CA THR A 306 11.31 -2.52 -12.71
C THR A 306 12.23 -2.65 -11.49
N LEU A 307 12.63 -1.55 -10.85
CA LEU A 307 13.49 -1.63 -9.67
C LEU A 307 12.77 -2.18 -8.44
N MET A 308 11.52 -1.77 -8.21
CA MET A 308 10.72 -2.36 -7.14
C MET A 308 10.49 -3.87 -7.36
N SER A 309 10.18 -4.26 -8.60
CA SER A 309 9.96 -5.66 -8.97
C SER A 309 11.24 -6.50 -8.86
N VAL A 310 12.37 -6.02 -9.41
CA VAL A 310 13.67 -6.72 -9.31
C VAL A 310 14.09 -6.87 -7.85
N ASN A 311 13.89 -5.85 -7.03
CA ASN A 311 14.27 -5.88 -5.62
C ASN A 311 13.44 -6.90 -4.82
N ARG A 312 12.12 -6.91 -5.03
CA ARG A 312 11.22 -7.85 -4.36
C ARG A 312 11.53 -9.31 -4.71
N ASN A 313 11.70 -9.59 -6.00
CA ASN A 313 12.04 -10.93 -6.49
C ASN A 313 13.44 -11.37 -6.05
N ALA A 314 14.38 -10.44 -5.92
CA ALA A 314 15.71 -10.72 -5.37
C ALA A 314 15.65 -11.17 -3.89
N TYR A 315 14.83 -10.55 -3.04
CA TYR A 315 14.66 -10.99 -1.64
C TYR A 315 14.06 -12.39 -1.52
N ILE A 316 13.16 -12.74 -2.43
CA ILE A 316 12.62 -14.10 -2.52
C ILE A 316 13.74 -15.08 -2.85
N MET A 317 14.57 -14.77 -3.85
CA MET A 317 15.70 -15.63 -4.21
C MET A 317 16.79 -15.68 -3.15
N ILE A 318 17.01 -14.62 -2.37
CA ILE A 318 17.87 -14.65 -1.18
C ILE A 318 17.30 -15.63 -0.16
N ALA A 319 15.98 -15.61 0.06
CA ALA A 319 15.32 -16.49 1.02
C ALA A 319 15.34 -17.98 0.61
N ILE A 320 15.25 -18.27 -0.69
CA ILE A 320 15.30 -19.62 -1.26
C ILE A 320 16.74 -20.15 -1.33
N THR A 321 17.65 -19.38 -1.94
CA THR A 321 18.99 -19.87 -2.32
C THR A 321 20.10 -19.50 -1.33
N GLY A 322 19.87 -18.53 -0.44
CA GLY A 322 20.90 -17.99 0.46
C GLY A 322 22.03 -17.23 -0.24
N LYS A 323 21.89 -16.92 -1.55
CA LYS A 323 22.90 -16.17 -2.32
C LYS A 323 22.85 -14.67 -2.00
N GLY A 324 23.98 -13.98 -2.19
CA GLY A 324 24.06 -12.53 -2.03
C GLY A 324 23.16 -11.75 -2.99
N PHE A 325 22.80 -10.50 -2.65
CA PHE A 325 21.81 -9.68 -3.37
C PHE A 325 22.00 -9.68 -4.89
N PHE A 326 23.16 -9.28 -5.40
CA PHE A 326 23.38 -9.20 -6.85
C PHE A 326 23.19 -10.54 -7.58
N LYS A 327 23.69 -11.63 -6.99
CA LYS A 327 23.56 -12.97 -7.58
C LYS A 327 22.10 -13.46 -7.53
N ALA A 328 21.40 -13.18 -6.43
CA ALA A 328 19.98 -13.49 -6.29
C ALA A 328 19.11 -12.69 -7.26
N SER A 329 19.41 -11.41 -7.49
CA SER A 329 18.73 -10.57 -8.47
C SER A 329 18.87 -11.11 -9.89
N VAL A 330 20.07 -11.50 -10.30
CA VAL A 330 20.31 -12.08 -11.64
C VAL A 330 19.54 -13.38 -11.81
N LEU A 331 19.53 -14.26 -10.80
CA LEU A 331 18.76 -15.50 -10.84
C LEU A 331 17.26 -15.24 -10.91
N ALA A 332 16.75 -14.31 -10.08
CA ALA A 332 15.34 -13.94 -10.08
C ALA A 332 14.89 -13.42 -11.44
N THR A 333 15.66 -12.50 -12.04
CA THR A 333 15.36 -11.96 -13.36
C THR A 333 15.44 -13.03 -14.45
N GLY A 334 16.44 -13.93 -14.39
CA GLY A 334 16.56 -15.05 -15.33
C GLY A 334 15.35 -15.99 -15.29
N LEU A 335 14.94 -16.41 -14.08
CA LEU A 335 13.76 -17.26 -13.87
C LEU A 335 12.49 -16.63 -14.43
N ILE A 336 12.28 -15.34 -14.17
CA ILE A 336 11.12 -14.60 -14.65
C ILE A 336 11.14 -14.46 -16.16
N MET A 337 12.29 -14.13 -16.76
CA MET A 337 12.41 -13.97 -18.22
C MET A 337 12.18 -15.30 -18.95
N ASN A 338 12.74 -16.40 -18.45
CA ASN A 338 12.60 -17.72 -19.07
C ASN A 338 11.15 -18.25 -19.03
N ASN A 339 10.33 -17.75 -18.09
CA ASN A 339 8.96 -18.21 -17.88
C ASN A 339 7.93 -17.07 -18.01
N ILE A 340 8.30 -15.94 -18.63
CA ILE A 340 7.53 -14.69 -18.62
C ILE A 340 6.12 -14.85 -19.21
N LEU A 341 5.94 -15.70 -20.21
CA LEU A 341 4.66 -15.93 -20.87
C LEU A 341 3.68 -16.73 -20.01
N ARG A 342 4.16 -17.62 -19.16
CA ARG A 342 3.36 -18.44 -18.22
C ARG A 342 3.10 -17.67 -16.93
N ILE A 343 4.12 -17.01 -16.39
CA ILE A 343 4.06 -16.33 -15.10
C ILE A 343 3.50 -14.91 -15.19
N GLY A 344 3.92 -14.15 -16.20
CA GLY A 344 3.65 -12.71 -16.28
C GLY A 344 2.16 -12.40 -16.36
N LYS A 345 1.37 -13.24 -17.04
CA LYS A 345 -0.08 -13.09 -17.09
C LYS A 345 -0.73 -13.30 -15.72
N VAL A 346 -0.32 -14.33 -14.98
CA VAL A 346 -0.90 -14.69 -13.68
C VAL A 346 -0.54 -13.65 -12.63
N ASN A 347 0.72 -13.19 -12.61
CA ASN A 347 1.19 -12.21 -11.65
C ASN A 347 0.46 -10.86 -11.80
N VAL A 348 0.39 -10.35 -13.04
CA VAL A 348 -0.30 -9.08 -13.33
C VAL A 348 -1.78 -9.15 -12.98
N ILE A 349 -2.44 -10.29 -13.22
CA ILE A 349 -3.85 -10.47 -12.86
C ILE A 349 -4.01 -10.53 -11.33
N GLY A 350 -3.15 -11.27 -10.64
CA GLY A 350 -3.15 -11.37 -9.18
C GLY A 350 -3.00 -9.99 -8.52
N ASP A 351 -2.06 -9.19 -9.00
CA ASP A 351 -1.82 -7.83 -8.51
C ASP A 351 -3.06 -6.94 -8.64
N VAL A 352 -3.79 -7.02 -9.77
CA VAL A 352 -5.04 -6.27 -9.97
C VAL A 352 -6.12 -6.70 -8.96
N ILE A 353 -6.26 -8.01 -8.71
CA ILE A 353 -7.25 -8.53 -7.76
C ILE A 353 -6.90 -8.09 -6.33
N LEU A 354 -5.63 -8.17 -5.95
CA LEU A 354 -5.16 -7.77 -4.62
C LEU A 354 -5.27 -6.26 -4.43
N PHE A 355 -5.00 -5.46 -5.45
CA PHE A 355 -5.26 -4.02 -5.45
C PHE A 355 -6.74 -3.70 -5.23
N LEU A 356 -7.63 -4.41 -5.93
CA LEU A 356 -9.07 -4.23 -5.78
C LEU A 356 -9.57 -4.64 -4.39
N GLY A 357 -8.99 -5.69 -3.82
CA GLY A 357 -9.21 -6.09 -2.44
C GLY A 357 -8.85 -4.99 -1.44
N LYS A 358 -7.69 -4.33 -1.61
CA LYS A 358 -7.27 -3.19 -0.77
C LYS A 358 -8.27 -2.03 -0.85
N LEU A 359 -8.74 -1.70 -2.05
CA LEU A 359 -9.77 -0.68 -2.25
C LEU A 359 -11.08 -1.05 -1.57
N CYS A 360 -11.55 -2.28 -1.76
CA CYS A 360 -12.78 -2.79 -1.17
C CYS A 360 -12.77 -2.69 0.37
N VAL A 361 -11.70 -3.15 1.02
CA VAL A 361 -11.53 -3.05 2.48
C VAL A 361 -11.55 -1.58 2.93
N SER A 362 -10.82 -0.70 2.24
CA SER A 362 -10.78 0.73 2.60
C SER A 362 -12.14 1.43 2.45
N LEU A 363 -12.89 1.13 1.39
CA LEU A 363 -14.21 1.69 1.14
C LEU A 363 -15.22 1.18 2.15
N PHE A 364 -15.12 -0.08 2.56
CA PHE A 364 -15.97 -0.63 3.62
C PHE A 364 -15.71 0.04 4.97
N CYS A 365 -14.44 0.29 5.32
CA CYS A 365 -14.09 1.09 6.51
C CYS A 365 -14.67 2.51 6.44
N ALA A 366 -14.58 3.15 5.28
CA ALA A 366 -15.13 4.50 5.05
C ALA A 366 -16.67 4.51 5.19
N LEU A 367 -17.35 3.50 4.63
CA LEU A 367 -18.80 3.34 4.76
C LEU A 367 -19.20 3.14 6.22
N PHE A 368 -18.52 2.25 6.94
CA PHE A 368 -18.82 2.01 8.35
C PHE A 368 -18.60 3.26 9.21
N ALA A 369 -17.53 4.02 8.94
CA ALA A 369 -17.27 5.30 9.59
C ALA A 369 -18.40 6.31 9.31
N PHE A 370 -18.87 6.39 8.06
CA PHE A 370 -19.98 7.25 7.69
C PHE A 370 -21.28 6.86 8.41
N LEU A 371 -21.64 5.57 8.42
CA LEU A 371 -22.84 5.06 9.10
C LEU A 371 -22.78 5.31 10.63
N MET A 372 -21.61 5.13 11.23
CA MET A 372 -21.40 5.45 12.65
C MET A 372 -21.60 6.94 12.93
N LEU A 373 -21.10 7.82 12.04
CA LEU A 373 -21.25 9.28 12.17
C LEU A 373 -22.68 9.78 11.92
N ASP A 374 -23.48 9.05 11.13
CA ASP A 374 -24.89 9.37 10.89
C ASP A 374 -25.81 8.96 12.06
N THR A 375 -25.28 8.24 13.05
CA THR A 375 -26.04 7.89 14.27
C THR A 375 -26.40 9.14 15.07
N HIS A 376 -27.60 9.17 15.69
CA HIS A 376 -28.15 10.30 16.45
C HIS A 376 -27.15 10.95 17.43
N LYS A 377 -26.29 10.13 18.07
CA LYS A 377 -25.24 10.56 19.00
C LYS A 377 -24.25 11.59 18.40
N TYR A 378 -23.92 11.50 17.12
CA TYR A 378 -22.93 12.36 16.46
C TYR A 378 -23.57 13.37 15.50
N LYS A 379 -24.83 13.16 15.12
CA LYS A 379 -25.60 14.05 14.25
C LYS A 379 -26.30 15.18 15.01
N SER A 380 -26.93 14.86 16.16
CA SER A 380 -27.87 15.78 16.83
C SER A 380 -27.66 15.94 18.33
N ALA A 381 -26.84 15.10 18.97
CA ALA A 381 -26.56 15.21 20.40
C ALA A 381 -25.41 16.19 20.71
N HIS A 382 -25.03 16.34 21.98
CA HIS A 382 -23.94 17.22 22.43
C HIS A 382 -22.59 17.00 21.72
N ASN A 383 -22.36 15.81 21.14
CA ASN A 383 -21.17 15.47 20.36
C ASN A 383 -21.36 15.73 18.85
N LYS A 384 -22.08 16.79 18.47
CA LYS A 384 -22.35 17.14 17.07
C LYS A 384 -21.05 17.44 16.33
N ILE A 385 -20.83 16.74 15.22
CA ILE A 385 -19.64 16.94 14.37
C ILE A 385 -19.99 17.91 13.25
N SER A 386 -19.13 18.92 13.02
CA SER A 386 -19.37 19.97 12.01
C SER A 386 -19.38 19.45 10.56
N SER A 387 -18.59 18.42 10.25
CA SER A 387 -18.61 17.74 8.95
C SER A 387 -18.10 16.30 9.07
N PRO A 388 -18.87 15.29 8.60
CA PRO A 388 -18.42 13.89 8.60
C PRO A 388 -17.35 13.59 7.53
N LEU A 389 -17.14 14.50 6.56
CA LEU A 389 -16.26 14.26 5.41
C LEU A 389 -14.80 14.00 5.83
N VAL A 390 -14.24 14.86 6.68
CA VAL A 390 -12.83 14.77 7.08
C VAL A 390 -12.56 13.47 7.87
N PRO A 391 -13.33 13.11 8.91
CA PRO A 391 -13.18 11.83 9.59
C PRO A 391 -13.31 10.61 8.66
N VAL A 392 -14.25 10.64 7.69
CA VAL A 392 -14.42 9.54 6.73
C VAL A 392 -13.22 9.41 5.79
N LEU A 393 -12.71 10.51 5.25
CA LEU A 393 -11.52 10.50 4.38
C LEU A 393 -10.26 10.02 5.13
N VAL A 394 -10.09 10.45 6.38
CA VAL A 394 -9.00 9.96 7.23
C VAL A 394 -9.15 8.46 7.48
N THR A 395 -10.37 7.99 7.80
CA THR A 395 -10.64 6.57 8.02
C THR A 395 -10.42 5.75 6.76
N TRP A 396 -10.79 6.26 5.59
CA TRP A 396 -10.52 5.64 4.29
C TRP A 396 -9.02 5.47 4.04
N GLY A 397 -8.22 6.53 4.25
CA GLY A 397 -6.77 6.49 4.08
C GLY A 397 -6.07 5.53 5.06
N LEU A 398 -6.50 5.53 6.32
CA LEU A 398 -6.01 4.59 7.33
C LEU A 398 -6.40 3.15 6.98
N GLY A 399 -7.66 2.92 6.57
CA GLY A 399 -8.15 1.61 6.14
C GLY A 399 -7.38 1.07 4.93
N TYR A 400 -7.08 1.93 3.94
CA TYR A 400 -6.26 1.55 2.80
C TYR A 400 -4.82 1.21 3.21
N THR A 401 -4.25 1.98 4.14
CA THR A 401 -2.92 1.71 4.69
C THR A 401 -2.91 0.34 5.35
N VAL A 402 -3.83 0.06 6.28
CA VAL A 402 -3.96 -1.24 6.95
C VAL A 402 -4.13 -2.38 5.94
N ALA A 403 -5.04 -2.22 4.97
CA ALA A 403 -5.26 -3.22 3.93
C ALA A 403 -3.98 -3.51 3.13
N LYS A 404 -3.21 -2.47 2.77
CA LYS A 404 -1.91 -2.64 2.09
C LYS A 404 -0.95 -3.52 2.91
N LEU A 405 -0.94 -3.41 4.24
CA LEU A 405 -0.04 -4.19 5.11
C LEU A 405 -0.33 -5.68 5.05
N PHE A 406 -1.61 -6.05 5.21
CA PHE A 406 -2.03 -7.44 5.23
C PHE A 406 -1.95 -8.07 3.83
N PHE A 407 -2.37 -7.35 2.79
CA PHE A 407 -2.30 -7.84 1.42
C PHE A 407 -0.85 -7.99 0.92
N ALA A 408 0.11 -7.22 1.45
CA ALA A 408 1.52 -7.40 1.10
C ALA A 408 2.06 -8.80 1.44
N VAL A 409 1.55 -9.46 2.50
CA VAL A 409 1.94 -10.84 2.82
C VAL A 409 1.37 -11.83 1.82
N VAL A 410 0.12 -11.62 1.38
CA VAL A 410 -0.51 -12.44 0.34
C VAL A 410 0.27 -12.32 -0.97
N GLU A 411 0.57 -11.08 -1.38
CA GLU A 411 1.38 -10.79 -2.55
C GLU A 411 2.76 -11.48 -2.46
N MET A 412 3.50 -11.29 -1.37
CA MET A 412 4.81 -11.92 -1.18
C MET A 412 4.74 -13.46 -1.20
N SER A 413 3.65 -14.03 -0.68
CA SER A 413 3.44 -15.48 -0.68
C SER A 413 3.21 -16.02 -2.10
N ILE A 414 2.41 -15.34 -2.91
CA ILE A 414 2.16 -15.70 -4.31
C ILE A 414 3.47 -15.70 -5.10
N ASP A 415 4.22 -14.59 -5.05
CA ASP A 415 5.49 -14.49 -5.77
C ASP A 415 6.47 -15.56 -5.34
N THR A 416 6.52 -15.86 -4.03
CA THR A 416 7.43 -16.87 -3.49
C THR A 416 7.06 -18.26 -3.99
N ILE A 417 5.77 -18.61 -4.03
CA ILE A 417 5.31 -19.90 -4.55
C ILE A 417 5.64 -20.03 -6.04
N ILE A 418 5.38 -18.97 -6.82
CA ILE A 418 5.67 -18.94 -8.25
C ILE A 418 7.18 -19.08 -8.49
N LEU A 419 8.02 -18.27 -7.84
CA LEU A 419 9.47 -18.34 -8.00
C LEU A 419 10.05 -19.67 -7.50
N SER A 420 9.51 -20.24 -6.41
CA SER A 420 9.93 -21.56 -5.95
C SER A 420 9.57 -22.64 -6.96
N PHE A 421 8.38 -22.58 -7.58
CA PHE A 421 7.99 -23.48 -8.66
C PHE A 421 8.91 -23.37 -9.87
N CYS A 422 9.30 -22.16 -10.27
CA CYS A 422 10.20 -21.98 -11.40
C CYS A 422 11.60 -22.51 -11.12
N GLN A 423 12.10 -22.26 -9.91
CA GLN A 423 13.39 -22.78 -9.45
C GLN A 423 13.37 -24.32 -9.40
N ASP A 424 12.30 -24.91 -8.85
CA ASP A 424 12.11 -26.37 -8.79
C ASP A 424 12.05 -26.99 -10.19
N ALA A 425 11.28 -26.40 -11.10
CA ALA A 425 11.20 -26.87 -12.48
C ALA A 425 12.56 -26.75 -13.22
N GLU A 426 13.32 -25.67 -13.01
CA GLU A 426 14.64 -25.50 -13.64
C GLU A 426 15.66 -26.53 -13.12
N GLU A 427 15.62 -26.86 -11.82
CA GLU A 427 16.51 -27.85 -11.20
C GLU A 427 16.18 -29.29 -11.62
N HIS A 428 14.92 -29.56 -11.99
CA HIS A 428 14.43 -30.89 -12.35
C HIS A 428 13.95 -31.00 -13.81
N GLN A 429 14.69 -30.39 -14.75
CA GLN A 429 14.50 -30.54 -16.20
C GLN A 429 13.06 -30.26 -16.71
N GLY A 430 12.37 -29.31 -16.09
CA GLY A 430 11.02 -28.87 -16.43
C GLY A 430 9.91 -29.50 -15.59
N THR A 431 10.21 -30.46 -14.71
CA THR A 431 9.21 -31.13 -13.86
C THR A 431 9.39 -30.77 -12.38
N ALA A 432 8.53 -29.90 -11.85
CA ALA A 432 8.59 -29.52 -10.42
C ALA A 432 8.23 -30.72 -9.51
N GLN A 433 9.12 -31.07 -8.56
CA GLN A 433 8.95 -32.24 -7.69
C GLN A 433 8.37 -31.91 -6.31
N TYR A 434 8.53 -30.68 -5.85
CA TYR A 434 8.14 -30.22 -4.51
C TYR A 434 6.82 -29.44 -4.54
N ALA A 435 6.33 -29.09 -5.74
CA ALA A 435 5.07 -28.41 -5.94
C ALA A 435 3.89 -29.21 -5.33
N PRO A 436 3.01 -28.57 -4.53
CA PRO A 436 1.76 -29.20 -4.11
C PRO A 436 0.94 -29.65 -5.33
N PRO A 437 0.22 -30.79 -5.27
CA PRO A 437 -0.55 -31.29 -6.42
C PRO A 437 -1.57 -30.27 -6.93
N LEU A 438 -2.20 -29.52 -6.01
CA LEU A 438 -3.10 -28.41 -6.35
C LEU A 438 -2.40 -27.31 -7.16
N LEU A 439 -1.12 -27.04 -6.94
CA LEU A 439 -0.37 -26.05 -7.71
C LEU A 439 -0.03 -26.59 -9.10
N MET A 440 0.36 -27.87 -9.18
CA MET A 440 0.76 -28.52 -10.43
C MET A 440 -0.41 -28.62 -11.42
N GLU A 441 -1.57 -29.11 -10.94
CA GLU A 441 -2.82 -29.15 -11.72
C GLU A 441 -3.16 -27.77 -12.30
N THR A 442 -3.01 -26.72 -11.49
CA THR A 442 -3.46 -25.38 -11.88
C THR A 442 -2.52 -24.67 -12.84
N LEU A 443 -1.22 -24.92 -12.73
CA LEU A 443 -0.24 -24.37 -13.67
C LEU A 443 -0.26 -25.16 -14.98
N ASP A 444 -0.58 -26.45 -14.96
CA ASP A 444 -0.69 -27.29 -16.17
C ASP A 444 -1.99 -27.02 -16.92
N GLU A 445 -3.15 -26.90 -16.25
CA GLU A 445 -4.41 -26.47 -16.87
C GLU A 445 -4.25 -25.12 -17.59
N GLN A 446 -3.45 -24.21 -17.04
CA GLN A 446 -3.14 -22.94 -17.70
C GLN A 446 -2.19 -23.08 -18.88
N GLY A 447 -1.19 -23.96 -18.79
CA GLY A 447 -0.35 -24.32 -19.92
C GLY A 447 -1.18 -24.87 -21.08
N GLU A 448 -2.16 -25.72 -20.79
CA GLU A 448 -3.09 -26.26 -21.77
C GLU A 448 -4.06 -25.20 -22.33
N LEU A 449 -4.67 -24.37 -21.48
CA LEU A 449 -5.54 -23.29 -21.92
C LEU A 449 -4.79 -22.29 -22.81
N GLN A 450 -3.49 -22.10 -22.58
CA GLN A 450 -2.61 -21.25 -23.37
C GLN A 450 -2.24 -21.89 -24.72
N ARG A 451 -1.98 -23.21 -24.76
CA ARG A 451 -1.84 -23.97 -26.02
C ARG A 451 -3.11 -23.92 -26.87
N LEU A 452 -4.28 -24.02 -26.23
CA LEU A 452 -5.58 -23.95 -26.91
C LEU A 452 -5.94 -22.54 -27.42
N THR A 453 -5.50 -21.48 -26.73
CA THR A 453 -5.76 -20.09 -27.14
C THR A 453 -4.73 -19.53 -28.11
N GLN A 454 -3.55 -20.14 -28.23
CA GLN A 454 -2.56 -19.72 -29.22
C GLN A 454 -2.81 -20.28 -30.62
N GLY A 455 -3.65 -21.30 -30.78
CA GLY A 455 -3.88 -21.94 -32.08
C GLY A 455 -2.61 -22.61 -32.64
N PRO A 456 -2.73 -23.52 -33.62
CA PRO A 456 -1.57 -24.14 -34.27
C PRO A 456 -0.72 -23.13 -35.04
#